data_AF-A0A7X5N0Y5-F1
#
_entry.id   AF-A0A7X5N0Y5-F1
#
_cell.length_a   1.000
_cell.length_b   1.000
_cell.length_c   1.000
_cell.angle_alpha   90.00
_cell.angle_beta   90.00
_cell.angle_gamma   90.00
#
_symmetry.space_group_name_H-M   'P 1'
#
loop_
_entity.id
_entity.type
_entity.pdbx_description
1 polymer ?
#
loop_
_entity_poly.entity_id
_entity_poly.type
_entity_poly.pdbx_seq_one_letter_code
_entity_poly.pdbx_strand_id
1 'polypeptide(L)'
;GGAMPGDEQMPEFFRRFFGPDFQMPGGPRQGPGQGGDDDGGIAGKSMGSGFIISADGYVLTNHHVVDGASEVTVKLTDRREFKAKVVGSDEQFDVALLKIEAKGLPTVRLGDSNTLKPGQWVVAIGSPFGLDHSVTAGIVSATGRSNPYADQRYVPFIQTDVAINQGNSGGPLLNTRGEVVGINSQIFSASGGYMGISFAIPIDLAFSAAEQIKATGHVSRGMLGVAVGPIDSLKAQGLGLPDTRGALVNDIP
;
A
#
# COMPACT_ATOMS: atom_id res chain seq x y z
N GLY A 1 10.31 39.27 10.70
CA GLY A 1 9.58 39.53 9.45
C GLY A 1 10.57 39.52 8.31
N GLY A 2 10.40 38.61 7.35
CA GLY A 2 11.22 38.51 6.15
C GLY A 2 10.46 37.69 5.12
N ALA A 3 10.21 38.30 3.96
CA ALA A 3 9.34 37.81 2.91
C ALA A 3 9.88 36.56 2.19
N MET A 4 8.98 35.68 1.76
CA MET A 4 9.27 34.57 0.83
C MET A 4 9.32 35.11 -0.61
N PRO A 5 10.28 34.68 -1.46
CA PRO A 5 10.28 35.00 -2.89
C PRO A 5 9.14 34.24 -3.61
N GLY A 6 8.44 34.93 -4.51
CA GLY A 6 7.33 34.39 -5.29
C GLY A 6 7.73 33.65 -6.58
N ASP A 7 6.80 32.82 -7.05
CA ASP A 7 6.37 32.54 -8.44
C ASP A 7 7.37 32.37 -9.59
N GLU A 8 8.60 31.87 -9.35
CA GLU A 8 9.53 31.55 -10.46
C GLU A 8 10.09 30.11 -10.49
N GLN A 9 9.46 29.14 -9.83
CA GLN A 9 9.94 27.75 -9.83
C GLN A 9 9.02 26.73 -10.51
N MET A 10 8.40 27.11 -11.63
CA MET A 10 7.86 26.11 -12.57
C MET A 10 8.82 25.99 -13.76
N PRO A 11 9.60 24.91 -13.86
CA PRO A 11 10.41 24.64 -15.05
C PRO A 11 9.52 24.68 -16.30
N GLU A 12 9.96 25.38 -17.34
CA GLU A 12 9.23 25.58 -18.62
C GLU A 12 8.62 24.30 -19.20
N PHE A 13 9.26 23.15 -18.99
CA PHE A 13 8.74 21.86 -19.45
C PHE A 13 7.39 21.49 -18.80
N PHE A 14 7.19 21.80 -17.51
CA PHE A 14 5.93 21.54 -16.81
C PHE A 14 4.82 22.45 -17.34
N ARG A 15 5.13 23.72 -17.62
CA ARG A 15 4.18 24.71 -18.15
C ARG A 15 3.68 24.34 -19.55
N ARG A 16 4.56 23.77 -20.37
CA ARG A 16 4.25 23.33 -21.73
C ARG A 16 3.46 22.02 -21.77
N PHE A 17 3.55 21.20 -20.72
CA PHE A 17 2.94 19.87 -20.66
C PHE A 17 1.57 19.84 -19.95
N PHE A 18 1.36 20.67 -18.90
CA PHE A 18 0.13 20.68 -18.09
C PHE A 18 -0.77 21.90 -18.32
N GLY A 19 -0.33 22.89 -19.10
CA GLY A 19 -1.05 24.13 -19.34
C GLY A 19 -0.95 25.14 -18.17
N PRO A 20 -1.37 26.40 -18.39
CA PRO A 20 -1.22 27.48 -17.41
C PRO A 20 -2.09 27.33 -16.15
N ASP A 21 -3.10 26.46 -16.17
CA ASP A 21 -4.08 26.28 -15.09
C ASP A 21 -3.78 25.10 -14.14
N PHE A 22 -2.60 24.49 -14.29
CA PHE A 22 -2.17 23.39 -13.41
C PHE A 22 -1.80 23.90 -12.01
N GLN A 23 -2.60 23.57 -11.00
CA GLN A 23 -2.33 23.89 -9.60
C GLN A 23 -1.63 22.74 -8.88
N MET A 24 -0.44 23.03 -8.33
CA MET A 24 0.29 22.09 -7.50
C MET A 24 -0.38 21.92 -6.13
N PRO A 25 -0.41 20.70 -5.57
CA PRO A 25 -0.88 20.46 -4.21
C PRO A 25 -0.05 21.27 -3.19
N GLY A 26 -0.69 22.18 -2.44
CA GLY A 26 -0.05 23.00 -1.41
C GLY A 26 0.07 24.50 -1.72
N GLY A 27 -0.39 24.98 -2.88
CA GLY A 27 -0.45 26.42 -3.17
C GLY A 27 -1.59 27.14 -2.42
N PRO A 28 -1.42 28.40 -1.97
CA PRO A 28 -2.50 29.15 -1.33
C PRO A 28 -3.64 29.44 -2.32
N ARG A 29 -4.86 29.04 -1.98
CA ARG A 29 -6.07 29.49 -2.69
C ARG A 29 -6.23 31.00 -2.50
N GLN A 30 -6.06 31.79 -3.56
CA GLN A 30 -6.50 33.18 -3.62
C GLN A 30 -7.43 33.39 -4.81
N GLY A 31 -8.70 33.66 -4.52
CA GLY A 31 -9.70 34.10 -5.49
C GLY A 31 -11.08 34.32 -4.82
N PRO A 32 -11.75 35.49 -4.96
CA PRO A 32 -12.93 35.85 -4.19
C PRO A 32 -14.22 35.26 -4.77
N GLY A 33 -15.20 35.02 -3.90
CA GLY A 33 -16.35 34.16 -4.19
C GLY A 33 -17.46 34.75 -5.06
N GLN A 34 -18.34 33.84 -5.53
CA GLN A 34 -19.79 34.01 -5.70
C GLN A 34 -20.41 32.72 -6.25
N GLY A 35 -21.46 32.23 -5.57
CA GLY A 35 -22.66 31.66 -6.21
C GLY A 35 -22.69 30.18 -6.56
N GLY A 36 -23.57 29.44 -5.86
CA GLY A 36 -24.62 28.63 -6.49
C GLY A 36 -24.30 27.19 -6.88
N ASP A 37 -24.78 26.26 -6.03
CA ASP A 37 -25.52 25.04 -6.36
C ASP A 37 -25.12 24.23 -7.62
N ASP A 38 -24.27 23.22 -7.42
CA ASP A 38 -24.47 21.83 -7.87
C ASP A 38 -23.23 21.00 -7.44
N ASP A 39 -23.18 20.51 -6.19
CA ASP A 39 -22.17 19.53 -5.79
C ASP A 39 -22.63 18.12 -6.18
N GLY A 40 -22.84 17.94 -7.48
CA GLY A 40 -22.77 16.63 -8.13
C GLY A 40 -21.30 16.23 -8.16
N GLY A 41 -20.75 15.89 -6.99
CA GLY A 41 -19.34 15.61 -6.78
C GLY A 41 -18.79 14.73 -7.88
N ILE A 42 -17.78 15.23 -8.60
CA ILE A 42 -17.02 14.43 -9.56
C ILE A 42 -16.45 13.26 -8.77
N ALA A 43 -17.03 12.07 -8.96
CA ALA A 43 -16.56 10.85 -8.33
C ALA A 43 -15.06 10.69 -8.66
N GLY A 44 -14.21 10.89 -7.66
CA GLY A 44 -12.77 10.80 -7.82
C GLY A 44 -12.41 9.40 -8.31
N LYS A 45 -11.71 9.32 -9.44
CA LYS A 45 -11.23 8.04 -9.97
C LYS A 45 -9.97 7.64 -9.19
N SER A 46 -10.14 6.74 -8.21
CA SER A 46 -9.01 6.06 -7.56
C SER A 46 -8.38 5.06 -8.54
N MET A 47 -7.06 4.90 -8.48
CA MET A 47 -6.31 3.98 -9.35
C MET A 47 -5.23 3.28 -8.55
N GLY A 48 -5.17 1.97 -8.69
CA GLY A 48 -4.16 1.11 -8.08
C GLY A 48 -3.83 -0.07 -8.97
N SER A 49 -3.09 -1.01 -8.40
CA SER A 49 -2.71 -2.27 -9.01
C SER A 49 -3.29 -3.44 -8.24
N GLY A 50 -3.27 -4.62 -8.85
CA GLY A 50 -3.64 -5.87 -8.22
C GLY A 50 -3.02 -7.04 -8.99
N PHE A 51 -3.13 -8.23 -8.43
CA PHE A 51 -2.63 -9.44 -9.09
C PHE A 51 -3.57 -10.62 -8.89
N ILE A 52 -3.65 -11.46 -9.93
CA ILE A 52 -4.58 -12.60 -9.99
C ILE A 52 -3.96 -13.77 -9.23
N ILE A 53 -4.67 -14.25 -8.20
CA ILE A 53 -4.24 -15.37 -7.35
C ILE A 53 -4.93 -16.70 -7.71
N SER A 54 -5.96 -16.66 -8.55
CA SER A 54 -6.68 -17.87 -8.98
C SER A 54 -7.19 -17.73 -10.42
N ALA A 55 -7.11 -18.83 -11.17
CA ALA A 55 -7.42 -18.87 -12.60
C ALA A 55 -8.92 -18.61 -12.92
N ASP A 56 -9.78 -18.65 -11.90
CA ASP A 56 -11.21 -18.33 -11.95
C ASP A 56 -11.53 -16.88 -11.54
N GLY A 57 -10.52 -16.02 -11.35
CA GLY A 57 -10.69 -14.56 -11.28
C GLY A 57 -10.62 -13.94 -9.90
N TYR A 58 -10.00 -14.57 -8.90
CA TYR A 58 -9.68 -13.88 -7.65
C TYR A 58 -8.46 -12.98 -7.80
N VAL A 59 -8.56 -11.74 -7.31
CA VAL A 59 -7.53 -10.70 -7.41
C VAL A 59 -7.27 -10.09 -6.04
N LEU A 60 -6.00 -9.97 -5.65
CA LEU A 60 -5.58 -9.22 -4.47
C LEU A 60 -5.22 -7.79 -4.84
N THR A 61 -5.58 -6.86 -3.96
CA THR A 61 -5.18 -5.45 -3.98
C THR A 61 -5.22 -4.89 -2.55
N ASN A 62 -4.98 -3.60 -2.38
CA ASN A 62 -5.12 -2.93 -1.09
C ASN A 62 -6.58 -2.53 -0.80
N HIS A 63 -6.92 -2.42 0.49
CA HIS A 63 -8.21 -1.89 0.91
C HIS A 63 -8.38 -0.43 0.46
N HIS A 64 -7.39 0.43 0.70
CA HIS A 64 -7.49 1.85 0.36
C HIS A 64 -7.63 2.12 -1.15
N VAL A 65 -7.30 1.16 -2.02
CA VAL A 65 -7.51 1.28 -3.48
C VAL A 65 -8.99 1.18 -3.85
N VAL A 66 -9.76 0.39 -3.08
CA VAL A 66 -11.16 0.08 -3.36
C VAL A 66 -12.13 0.70 -2.35
N ASP A 67 -11.61 1.32 -1.31
CA ASP A 67 -12.41 1.99 -0.29
C ASP A 67 -13.25 3.13 -0.89
N GLY A 68 -14.50 3.23 -0.45
CA GLY A 68 -15.48 4.19 -0.97
C GLY A 68 -15.85 4.05 -2.45
N ALA A 69 -15.35 3.04 -3.17
CA ALA A 69 -15.61 2.89 -4.60
C ALA A 69 -17.05 2.40 -4.86
N SER A 70 -17.80 3.15 -5.67
CA SER A 70 -19.13 2.72 -6.16
C SER A 70 -19.04 1.61 -7.21
N GLU A 71 -17.94 1.57 -7.96
CA GLU A 71 -17.66 0.56 -8.97
C GLU A 71 -16.15 0.31 -9.05
N VAL A 72 -15.75 -0.97 -9.14
CA VAL A 72 -14.37 -1.37 -9.35
C VAL A 72 -14.26 -2.06 -10.70
N THR A 73 -13.35 -1.58 -11.55
CA THR A 73 -13.03 -2.19 -12.84
C THR A 73 -11.58 -2.66 -12.84
N VAL A 74 -11.35 -3.90 -13.28
CA VAL A 74 -10.03 -4.50 -13.42
C VAL A 74 -9.70 -4.58 -14.90
N LYS A 75 -8.61 -3.91 -15.31
CA LYS A 75 -8.03 -3.99 -16.65
C LYS A 75 -6.84 -4.94 -16.63
N LEU A 76 -6.88 -5.98 -17.46
CA LEU A 76 -5.80 -6.97 -17.59
C LEU A 76 -4.69 -6.46 -18.53
N THR A 77 -3.55 -7.15 -18.50
CA THR A 77 -2.39 -6.86 -19.38
C THR A 77 -2.70 -7.03 -20.86
N ASP A 78 -3.68 -7.87 -21.20
CA ASP A 78 -4.20 -8.06 -22.55
C ASP A 78 -5.31 -7.07 -22.93
N ARG A 79 -5.50 -6.03 -22.11
CA ARG A 79 -6.49 -4.95 -22.25
C ARG A 79 -7.95 -5.36 -22.09
N ARG A 80 -8.26 -6.61 -21.72
CA ARG A 80 -9.62 -6.97 -21.32
C ARG A 80 -9.98 -6.25 -20.03
N GLU A 81 -11.22 -5.77 -19.95
CA GLU A 81 -11.76 -5.09 -18.78
C GLU A 81 -12.90 -5.90 -18.17
N PHE A 82 -12.92 -5.97 -16.85
CA PHE A 82 -13.92 -6.70 -16.09
C PHE A 82 -14.42 -5.83 -14.95
N LYS A 83 -15.74 -5.75 -14.79
CA LYS A 83 -16.32 -5.28 -13.54
C LYS A 83 -15.97 -6.29 -12.44
N ALA A 84 -15.41 -5.80 -11.35
CA ALA A 84 -15.03 -6.60 -10.20
C ALA A 84 -16.05 -6.47 -9.08
N LYS A 85 -16.36 -7.60 -8.45
CA LYS A 85 -17.04 -7.62 -7.15
C LYS A 85 -16.00 -7.56 -6.05
N VAL A 86 -16.17 -6.65 -5.09
CA VAL A 86 -15.44 -6.72 -3.83
C VAL A 86 -16.01 -7.90 -3.03
N VAL A 87 -15.22 -8.95 -2.86
CA VAL A 87 -15.60 -10.13 -2.05
C VAL A 87 -15.59 -9.74 -0.57
N GLY A 88 -14.59 -8.96 -0.19
CA GLY A 88 -14.46 -8.28 1.09
C GLY A 88 -13.09 -7.60 1.20
N SER A 89 -12.90 -6.83 2.27
CA SER A 89 -11.65 -6.14 2.54
C SER A 89 -11.42 -6.01 4.04
N ASP A 90 -10.18 -5.76 4.40
CA ASP A 90 -9.75 -5.53 5.76
C ASP A 90 -8.89 -4.26 5.83
N GLU A 91 -9.39 -3.27 6.57
CA GLU A 91 -8.76 -1.97 6.71
C GLU A 91 -7.45 -2.04 7.53
N GLN A 92 -7.43 -2.83 8.60
CA GLN A 92 -6.29 -2.92 9.50
C GLN A 92 -5.04 -3.55 8.87
N PHE A 93 -5.21 -4.49 7.94
CA PHE A 93 -4.14 -5.06 7.14
C PHE A 93 -3.98 -4.39 5.78
N ASP A 94 -4.94 -3.55 5.38
CA ASP A 94 -5.02 -2.90 4.08
C ASP A 94 -5.02 -3.89 2.91
N VAL A 95 -5.86 -4.92 3.01
CA VAL A 95 -5.99 -5.98 1.99
C VAL A 95 -7.43 -6.06 1.52
N ALA A 96 -7.62 -6.17 0.21
CA ALA A 96 -8.92 -6.45 -0.40
C ALA A 96 -8.85 -7.65 -1.33
N LEU A 97 -9.92 -8.45 -1.32
CA LEU A 97 -10.11 -9.54 -2.25
C LEU A 97 -11.23 -9.17 -3.22
N LEU A 98 -10.90 -9.21 -4.50
CA LEU A 98 -11.83 -8.96 -5.60
C LEU A 98 -12.11 -10.25 -6.36
N LYS A 99 -13.25 -10.27 -7.06
CA LYS A 99 -13.64 -11.33 -7.98
C LYS A 99 -14.06 -10.73 -9.33
N ILE A 100 -13.44 -11.20 -10.40
CA ILE A 100 -13.84 -10.91 -11.79
C ILE A 100 -14.40 -12.16 -12.46
N GLU A 101 -15.33 -11.97 -13.40
CA GLU A 101 -15.95 -13.06 -14.14
C GLU A 101 -15.13 -13.43 -15.38
N ALA A 102 -14.07 -14.21 -15.17
CA ALA A 102 -13.22 -14.77 -16.21
C ALA A 102 -12.64 -16.14 -15.80
N LYS A 103 -12.21 -16.94 -16.77
CA LYS A 103 -11.62 -18.27 -16.54
C LYS A 103 -10.33 -18.43 -17.35
N GLY A 104 -9.46 -19.32 -16.90
CA GLY A 104 -8.18 -19.62 -17.57
C GLY A 104 -7.20 -18.44 -17.49
N LEU A 105 -7.31 -17.63 -16.44
CA LEU A 105 -6.42 -16.49 -16.24
C LEU A 105 -5.02 -16.93 -15.83
N PRO A 106 -3.96 -16.22 -16.26
CA PRO A 106 -2.62 -16.41 -15.70
C PRO A 106 -2.63 -15.96 -14.23
N THR A 107 -2.01 -16.75 -13.36
CA THR A 107 -1.90 -16.46 -11.93
C THR A 107 -0.45 -16.27 -11.53
N VAL A 108 -0.23 -15.46 -10.50
CA VAL A 108 1.08 -15.39 -9.85
C VAL A 108 1.35 -16.66 -9.04
N ARG A 109 2.62 -16.92 -8.74
CA ARG A 109 3.00 -17.85 -7.68
C ARG A 109 3.20 -17.08 -6.39
N LEU A 110 2.69 -17.61 -5.28
CA LEU A 110 2.96 -17.06 -3.96
C LEU A 110 4.27 -17.65 -3.41
N GLY A 111 5.09 -16.81 -2.81
CA GLY A 111 6.30 -17.20 -2.09
C GLY A 111 6.05 -17.24 -0.58
N ASP A 112 7.13 -17.31 0.19
CA ASP A 112 7.12 -17.26 1.66
C ASP A 112 7.85 -15.99 2.12
N SER A 113 7.10 -15.04 2.65
CA SER A 113 7.62 -13.77 3.17
C SER A 113 8.39 -13.92 4.48
N ASN A 114 8.18 -15.02 5.23
CA ASN A 114 8.93 -15.30 6.46
C ASN A 114 10.38 -15.70 6.18
N THR A 115 10.69 -16.11 4.94
CA THR A 115 12.06 -16.47 4.52
C THR A 115 12.86 -15.28 4.00
N LEU A 116 12.24 -14.11 3.87
CA LEU A 116 12.91 -12.92 3.36
C LEU A 116 14.02 -12.44 4.29
N LYS A 117 15.11 -12.01 3.69
CA LYS A 117 16.29 -11.45 4.38
C LYS A 117 16.65 -10.09 3.79
N PRO A 118 17.08 -9.13 4.63
CA PRO A 118 17.67 -7.89 4.14
C PRO A 118 18.78 -8.14 3.11
N GLY A 119 18.84 -7.32 2.07
CA GLY A 119 19.78 -7.43 0.95
C GLY A 119 19.33 -8.33 -0.20
N GLN A 120 18.22 -9.07 -0.06
CA GLN A 120 17.66 -9.83 -1.17
C GLN A 120 17.00 -8.92 -2.19
N TRP A 121 17.24 -9.17 -3.48
CA TRP A 121 16.62 -8.46 -4.59
C TRP A 121 15.11 -8.70 -4.63
N VAL A 122 14.37 -7.61 -4.86
CA VAL A 122 12.92 -7.61 -5.08
C VAL A 122 12.54 -6.67 -6.21
N VAL A 123 11.39 -6.94 -6.82
CA VAL A 123 10.85 -6.17 -7.94
C VAL A 123 9.39 -5.84 -7.66
N ALA A 124 9.00 -4.58 -7.78
CA ALA A 124 7.60 -4.20 -7.78
C ALA A 124 7.08 -4.08 -9.21
N ILE A 125 5.83 -4.51 -9.41
CA ILE A 125 5.08 -4.29 -10.64
C ILE A 125 3.82 -3.52 -10.30
N GLY A 126 3.50 -2.50 -11.10
CA GLY A 126 2.24 -1.78 -11.01
C GLY A 126 1.97 -0.93 -12.24
N SER A 127 0.94 -0.10 -12.18
CA SER A 127 0.55 0.81 -13.26
C SER A 127 0.55 2.26 -12.76
N PRO A 128 1.72 2.84 -12.45
CA PRO A 128 1.79 4.20 -11.94
C PRO A 128 1.32 5.19 -13.00
N PHE A 129 0.44 6.12 -12.62
CA PHE A 129 -0.13 7.14 -13.50
C PHE A 129 -0.86 6.60 -14.75
N GLY A 130 -1.31 5.34 -14.74
CA GLY A 130 -1.98 4.71 -15.88
C GLY A 130 -1.03 4.33 -17.01
N LEU A 131 0.29 4.45 -16.79
CA LEU A 131 1.31 3.84 -17.65
C LEU A 131 1.27 2.34 -17.38
N ASP A 132 0.75 1.58 -18.35
CA ASP A 132 0.59 0.14 -18.25
C ASP A 132 1.94 -0.53 -17.88
N HIS A 133 1.97 -1.24 -16.74
CA HIS A 133 3.01 -2.21 -16.35
C HIS A 133 4.44 -1.66 -16.14
N SER A 134 4.59 -0.67 -15.26
CA SER A 134 5.92 -0.24 -14.81
C SER A 134 6.53 -1.27 -13.86
N VAL A 135 7.81 -1.52 -14.07
CA VAL A 135 8.62 -2.44 -13.26
C VAL A 135 9.72 -1.63 -12.58
N THR A 136 9.82 -1.72 -11.26
CA THR A 136 10.89 -1.10 -10.46
C THR A 136 11.58 -2.15 -9.61
N ALA A 137 12.89 -2.02 -9.44
CA ALA A 137 13.69 -3.00 -8.70
C ALA A 137 14.46 -2.33 -7.56
N GLY A 138 14.78 -3.13 -6.54
CA GLY A 138 15.47 -2.74 -5.33
C GLY A 138 15.77 -3.97 -4.48
N ILE A 139 15.95 -3.78 -3.20
CA ILE A 139 16.23 -4.82 -2.22
C ILE A 139 15.26 -4.77 -1.05
N VAL A 140 15.17 -5.87 -0.32
CA VAL A 140 14.61 -5.88 1.02
C VAL A 140 15.56 -5.09 1.91
N SER A 141 15.10 -3.96 2.46
CA SER A 141 15.87 -3.16 3.41
C SER A 141 15.71 -3.68 4.84
N ALA A 142 14.52 -4.15 5.19
CA ALA A 142 14.22 -4.77 6.49
C ALA A 142 12.94 -5.62 6.42
N THR A 143 12.76 -6.52 7.38
CA THR A 143 11.53 -7.29 7.58
C THR A 143 10.96 -7.04 8.98
N GLY A 144 9.66 -7.25 9.17
CA GLY A 144 9.03 -7.15 10.48
C GLY A 144 8.94 -5.72 11.03
N ARG A 145 8.89 -4.70 10.17
CA ARG A 145 8.80 -3.30 10.60
C ARG A 145 7.39 -2.96 11.03
N SER A 146 7.23 -2.44 12.24
CA SER A 146 6.06 -1.63 12.57
C SER A 146 6.20 -0.27 11.90
N ASN A 147 5.15 0.20 11.24
CA ASN A 147 5.09 1.54 10.69
C ASN A 147 4.39 2.47 11.71
N PRO A 148 5.11 3.35 12.41
CA PRO A 148 4.51 4.22 13.43
C PRO A 148 3.60 5.31 12.84
N TYR A 149 3.62 5.48 11.52
CA TYR A 149 2.84 6.49 10.79
C TYR A 149 1.65 5.88 10.05
N ALA A 150 1.45 4.56 10.16
CA ALA A 150 0.28 3.90 9.59
C ALA A 150 -0.67 3.46 10.70
N ASP A 151 -1.96 3.53 10.41
CA ASP A 151 -3.02 3.01 11.29
C ASP A 151 -2.98 1.46 11.39
N GLN A 152 -2.18 0.80 10.55
CA GLN A 152 -1.97 -0.65 10.48
C GLN A 152 -0.98 -1.17 11.54
N ARG A 153 -1.36 -1.01 12.82
CA ARG A 153 -0.53 -1.38 13.98
C ARG A 153 -0.09 -2.85 14.03
N TYR A 154 -0.78 -3.74 13.32
CA TYR A 154 -0.56 -5.20 13.35
C TYR A 154 0.09 -5.75 12.08
N VAL A 155 0.54 -4.90 11.16
CA VAL A 155 1.22 -5.35 9.94
C VAL A 155 2.75 -5.31 10.13
N PRO A 156 3.43 -6.48 10.05
CA PRO A 156 4.88 -6.55 10.15
C PRO A 156 5.51 -6.27 8.77
N PHE A 157 5.50 -5.02 8.33
CA PHE A 157 5.86 -4.63 6.98
C PHE A 157 7.24 -5.13 6.54
N ILE A 158 7.32 -5.47 5.25
CA ILE A 158 8.56 -5.56 4.51
C ILE A 158 8.94 -4.14 4.11
N GLN A 159 10.12 -3.69 4.51
CA GLN A 159 10.69 -2.42 4.04
C GLN A 159 11.56 -2.69 2.83
N THR A 160 11.43 -1.87 1.80
CA THR A 160 12.22 -1.93 0.58
C THR A 160 12.60 -0.54 0.08
N ASP A 161 13.67 -0.45 -0.68
CA ASP A 161 14.06 0.74 -1.44
C ASP A 161 13.53 0.70 -2.88
N VAL A 162 12.66 -0.26 -3.24
CA VAL A 162 11.96 -0.21 -4.53
C VAL A 162 11.17 1.10 -4.63
N ALA A 163 11.29 1.77 -5.78
CA ALA A 163 10.53 2.98 -6.06
C ALA A 163 9.04 2.66 -6.21
N ILE A 164 8.24 3.15 -5.26
CA ILE A 164 6.78 3.06 -5.25
C ILE A 164 6.20 4.46 -5.45
N ASN A 165 5.29 4.60 -6.42
CA ASN A 165 4.52 5.82 -6.70
C ASN A 165 3.02 5.48 -6.74
N GLN A 166 2.16 6.51 -6.81
CA GLN A 166 0.72 6.31 -7.00
C GLN A 166 0.45 5.40 -8.20
N GLY A 167 -0.40 4.39 -8.00
CA GLY A 167 -0.73 3.35 -8.97
C GLY A 167 0.04 2.03 -8.79
N ASN A 168 1.12 1.99 -8.00
CA ASN A 168 1.77 0.72 -7.60
C ASN A 168 1.07 0.05 -6.40
N SER A 169 0.35 0.82 -5.58
CA SER A 169 -0.38 0.29 -4.42
C SER A 169 -1.34 -0.81 -4.85
N GLY A 170 -1.29 -1.94 -4.16
CA GLY A 170 -2.02 -3.18 -4.42
C GLY A 170 -1.29 -4.13 -5.37
N GLY A 171 -0.24 -3.68 -6.07
CA GLY A 171 0.57 -4.51 -6.95
C GLY A 171 1.52 -5.46 -6.21
N PRO A 172 2.04 -6.50 -6.88
CA PRO A 172 2.91 -7.47 -6.25
C PRO A 172 4.34 -6.93 -6.04
N LEU A 173 4.94 -7.29 -4.90
CA LEU A 173 6.38 -7.30 -4.68
C LEU A 173 6.89 -8.73 -4.89
N LEU A 174 7.79 -8.92 -5.85
CA LEU A 174 8.27 -10.22 -6.32
C LEU A 174 9.72 -10.46 -5.90
N ASN A 175 10.05 -11.70 -5.54
CA ASN A 175 11.45 -12.14 -5.43
C ASN A 175 12.04 -12.49 -6.81
N THR A 176 13.33 -12.85 -6.85
CA THR A 176 14.04 -13.21 -8.10
C THR A 176 13.55 -14.49 -8.78
N ARG A 177 12.70 -15.29 -8.12
CA ARG A 177 12.02 -16.46 -8.70
C ARG A 177 10.65 -16.10 -9.31
N GLY A 178 10.26 -14.83 -9.28
CA GLY A 178 8.94 -14.37 -9.73
C GLY A 178 7.81 -14.82 -8.82
N GLU A 179 8.09 -15.09 -7.55
CA GLU A 179 7.07 -15.39 -6.54
C GLU A 179 6.72 -14.10 -5.78
N VAL A 180 5.43 -13.88 -5.52
CA VAL A 180 4.97 -12.75 -4.72
C VAL A 180 5.38 -12.97 -3.27
N VAL A 181 6.09 -12.00 -2.70
CA VAL A 181 6.51 -11.98 -1.30
C VAL A 181 5.86 -10.85 -0.51
N GLY A 182 5.19 -9.90 -1.18
CA GLY A 182 4.35 -8.90 -0.53
C GLY A 182 3.43 -8.14 -1.47
N ILE A 183 2.59 -7.28 -0.89
CA ILE A 183 1.73 -6.33 -1.60
C ILE A 183 2.26 -4.93 -1.35
N ASN A 184 2.64 -4.22 -2.41
CA ASN A 184 3.06 -2.82 -2.34
C ASN A 184 1.92 -1.98 -1.75
N SER A 185 2.15 -1.22 -0.67
CA SER A 185 1.08 -0.45 -0.02
C SER A 185 1.40 1.05 0.00
N GLN A 186 2.47 1.45 0.69
CA GLN A 186 2.75 2.87 0.95
C GLN A 186 4.24 3.21 0.96
N ILE A 187 4.55 4.49 0.82
CA ILE A 187 5.89 5.05 1.04
C ILE A 187 5.94 5.78 2.38
N PHE A 188 7.13 5.89 2.95
CA PHE A 188 7.40 6.92 3.94
C PHE A 188 7.87 8.19 3.22
N SER A 189 7.15 9.30 3.41
CA SER A 189 7.54 10.57 2.82
C SER A 189 7.13 11.76 3.67
N ALA A 190 8.06 12.69 3.89
CA ALA A 190 7.76 14.01 4.45
C ALA A 190 7.25 15.01 3.39
N SER A 191 7.55 14.77 2.10
CA SER A 191 7.25 15.67 0.98
C SER A 191 6.14 15.15 0.05
N GLY A 192 5.68 13.91 0.24
CA GLY A 192 4.79 13.19 -0.68
C GLY A 192 5.51 12.46 -1.82
N GLY A 193 6.82 12.67 -2.01
CA GLY A 193 7.64 11.96 -3.00
C GLY A 193 8.40 10.76 -2.41
N TYR A 194 8.79 9.80 -3.26
CA TYR A 194 9.64 8.67 -2.85
C TYR A 194 11.01 9.16 -2.35
N MET A 195 11.43 8.65 -1.18
CA MET A 195 12.70 9.01 -0.52
C MET A 195 13.57 7.79 -0.15
N GLY A 196 13.40 6.65 -0.84
CA GLY A 196 14.17 5.44 -0.54
C GLY A 196 13.56 4.51 0.51
N ILE A 197 12.35 4.80 0.99
CA ILE A 197 11.68 4.01 2.03
C ILE A 197 10.25 3.70 1.60
N SER A 198 10.03 2.42 1.30
CA SER A 198 8.76 1.89 0.85
C SER A 198 8.36 0.69 1.70
N PHE A 199 7.06 0.46 1.85
CA PHE A 199 6.51 -0.62 2.67
C PHE A 199 5.57 -1.53 1.85
N ALA A 200 5.71 -2.83 2.08
CA ALA A 200 4.86 -3.86 1.51
C ALA A 200 4.30 -4.77 2.61
N ILE A 201 3.03 -5.14 2.48
CA ILE A 201 2.34 -6.09 3.37
C ILE A 201 2.89 -7.48 3.04
N PRO A 202 3.36 -8.27 4.01
CA PRO A 202 3.87 -9.63 3.76
C PRO A 202 2.81 -10.53 3.11
N ILE A 203 3.21 -11.33 2.12
CA ILE A 203 2.25 -12.14 1.35
C ILE A 203 1.52 -13.19 2.21
N ASP A 204 2.19 -13.76 3.21
CA ASP A 204 1.59 -14.76 4.09
C ASP A 204 0.43 -14.16 4.90
N LEU A 205 0.61 -12.93 5.40
CA LEU A 205 -0.44 -12.18 6.09
C LEU A 205 -1.61 -11.87 5.15
N ALA A 206 -1.30 -11.31 3.98
CA ALA A 206 -2.32 -10.91 3.02
C ALA A 206 -3.12 -12.11 2.48
N PHE A 207 -2.46 -13.23 2.19
CA PHE A 207 -3.11 -14.43 1.70
C PHE A 207 -3.95 -15.09 2.78
N SER A 208 -3.48 -15.14 4.03
CA SER A 208 -4.30 -15.59 5.16
C SER A 208 -5.55 -14.74 5.34
N ALA A 209 -5.44 -13.41 5.22
CA ALA A 209 -6.59 -12.51 5.28
C ALA A 209 -7.57 -12.76 4.12
N ALA A 210 -7.06 -12.95 2.90
CA ALA A 210 -7.86 -13.25 1.73
C ALA A 210 -8.64 -14.56 1.84
N GLU A 211 -8.01 -15.63 2.35
CA GLU A 211 -8.68 -16.91 2.56
C GLU A 211 -9.82 -16.79 3.61
N GLN A 212 -9.61 -16.01 4.68
CA GLN A 212 -10.68 -15.73 5.64
C GLN A 212 -11.81 -14.91 5.00
N ILE A 213 -11.49 -13.83 4.29
CA ILE A 213 -12.48 -13.02 3.56
C ILE A 213 -13.28 -13.88 2.59
N LYS A 214 -12.62 -14.78 1.86
CA LYS A 214 -13.28 -15.70 0.94
C LYS A 214 -14.24 -16.66 1.65
N ALA A 215 -13.86 -17.15 2.84
CA ALA A 215 -14.64 -18.13 3.59
C ALA A 215 -15.81 -17.52 4.39
N THR A 216 -15.58 -16.37 5.04
CA THR A 216 -16.51 -15.80 6.04
C THR A 216 -16.86 -14.34 5.77
N GLY A 217 -16.30 -13.72 4.74
CA GLY A 217 -16.51 -12.31 4.40
C GLY A 217 -15.72 -11.30 5.23
N HIS A 218 -14.97 -11.73 6.25
CA HIS A 218 -14.22 -10.85 7.15
C HIS A 218 -12.99 -11.53 7.74
N VAL A 219 -12.06 -10.75 8.26
CA VAL A 219 -10.87 -11.25 8.97
C VAL A 219 -11.16 -11.34 10.47
N SER A 220 -10.93 -12.52 11.04
CA SER A 220 -11.02 -12.77 12.49
C SER A 220 -9.64 -12.63 13.14
N ARG A 221 -9.58 -11.92 14.26
CA ARG A 221 -8.34 -11.68 15.01
C ARG A 221 -8.43 -12.24 16.42
N GLY A 222 -7.51 -13.14 16.74
CA GLY A 222 -7.31 -13.59 18.12
C GLY A 222 -6.63 -12.49 18.93
N MET A 223 -7.14 -12.25 20.14
CA MET A 223 -6.54 -11.34 21.12
C MET A 223 -6.01 -12.17 22.29
N LEU A 224 -4.74 -11.95 22.67
CA LEU A 224 -4.16 -12.60 23.85
C LEU A 224 -4.72 -12.08 25.18
N GLY A 225 -5.37 -10.90 25.17
CA GLY A 225 -5.89 -10.27 26.38
C GLY A 225 -4.79 -9.70 27.28
N VAL A 226 -3.73 -9.14 26.69
CA VAL A 226 -2.65 -8.48 27.42
C VAL A 226 -2.26 -7.16 26.77
N ALA A 227 -1.89 -6.17 27.58
CA ALA A 227 -1.27 -4.95 27.08
C ALA A 227 0.25 -5.12 27.07
N VAL A 228 0.87 -5.06 25.89
CA VAL A 228 2.31 -5.21 25.73
C VAL A 228 2.99 -3.90 25.36
N GLY A 229 4.25 -3.73 25.77
CA GLY A 229 5.09 -2.60 25.41
C GLY A 229 6.52 -3.01 25.08
N PRO A 230 7.29 -2.12 24.42
CA PRO A 230 8.69 -2.39 24.11
C PRO A 230 9.55 -2.38 25.38
N ILE A 231 10.59 -3.21 25.37
CA ILE A 231 11.66 -3.23 26.36
C ILE A 231 12.80 -2.37 25.80
N ASP A 232 12.98 -1.17 26.35
CA ASP A 232 14.15 -0.34 26.06
C ASP A 232 15.32 -0.67 27.01
N SER A 233 16.51 -0.12 26.74
CA SER A 233 17.70 -0.39 27.54
C SER A 233 17.55 0.00 29.01
N LEU A 234 16.80 1.06 29.30
CA LEU A 234 16.57 1.53 30.67
C LEU A 234 15.69 0.54 31.43
N LYS A 235 14.60 0.07 30.80
CA LYS A 235 13.72 -0.98 31.36
C LYS A 235 14.46 -2.29 31.53
N ALA A 236 15.25 -2.71 30.54
CA ALA A 236 16.04 -3.94 30.64
C ALA A 236 16.99 -3.90 31.84
N GLN A 237 17.73 -2.80 32.00
CA GLN A 237 18.63 -2.62 33.13
C GLN A 237 17.88 -2.55 34.47
N GLY A 238 16.78 -1.79 34.54
CA GLY A 238 15.98 -1.65 35.76
C GLY A 238 15.28 -2.94 36.20
N LEU A 239 14.96 -3.82 35.25
CA LEU A 239 14.33 -5.11 35.49
C LEU A 239 15.33 -6.28 35.58
N GLY A 240 16.63 -6.01 35.42
CA GLY A 240 17.67 -7.06 35.45
C GLY A 240 17.61 -8.04 34.28
N LEU A 241 17.08 -7.62 33.13
CA LEU A 241 16.98 -8.44 31.93
C LEU A 241 18.33 -8.51 31.19
N PRO A 242 18.66 -9.65 30.54
CA PRO A 242 19.92 -9.82 29.84
C PRO A 242 20.03 -8.97 28.57
N ASP A 243 18.90 -8.63 27.94
CA ASP A 243 18.83 -7.78 26.76
C ASP A 243 17.42 -7.18 26.58
N THR A 244 17.19 -6.48 25.46
CA THR A 244 15.94 -5.82 25.11
C THR A 244 14.99 -6.67 24.25
N ARG A 245 15.31 -7.95 24.02
CA ARG A 245 14.50 -8.81 23.15
C ARG A 245 13.25 -9.28 23.89
N GLY A 246 12.11 -9.11 23.24
CA GLY A 246 10.80 -9.54 23.74
C GLY A 246 9.83 -8.38 23.85
N ALA A 247 8.75 -8.61 24.58
CA ALA A 247 7.72 -7.62 24.88
C ALA A 247 7.41 -7.64 26.37
N LEU A 248 7.31 -6.45 26.99
CA LEU A 248 6.94 -6.30 28.38
C LEU A 248 5.41 -6.38 28.49
N VAL A 249 4.89 -7.31 29.30
CA VAL A 249 3.47 -7.35 29.65
C VAL A 249 3.23 -6.29 30.73
N ASN A 250 2.55 -5.21 30.37
CA ASN A 250 2.25 -4.11 31.28
C ASN A 250 0.97 -4.36 32.08
N ASP A 251 0.01 -5.09 31.50
CA ASP A 251 -1.30 -5.34 32.11
C ASP A 251 -1.94 -6.62 31.57
N ILE A 252 -2.77 -7.25 32.42
CA ILE A 252 -3.64 -8.38 32.09
C ILE A 252 -5.07 -7.95 32.48
N PRO A 253 -5.88 -7.47 31.53
CA PRO A 253 -7.27 -7.05 31.77
C PRO A 253 -8.17 -8.10 32.42
#